data_AF-A0A2T5Q6K8-F1
#
_entry.id   AF-A0A2T5Q6K8-F1
#
_cell.length_a   1.000
_cell.length_b   1.000
_cell.length_c   1.000
_cell.angle_alpha   90.00
_cell.angle_beta   90.00
_cell.angle_gamma   90.00
#
_symmetry.space_group_name_H-M   'P 1'
#
loop_
_entity.id
_entity.type
_entity.pdbx_description
1 polymer ?
#
loop_
_entity_poly.entity_id
_entity_poly.type
_entity_poly.pdbx_seq_one_letter_code
_entity_poly.pdbx_strand_id
1 'polypeptide(L)' 'MPSEYTDEIENSSYTWRAFSMGRKSKYSAEEKLLILNEVLRNGIHKVITKYKISQKTIRRWSLLY' A
#
# COMPACT_ATOMS: atom_id res chain seq x y z
N MET A 1 45.16 -26.05 15.82
CA MET A 1 43.71 -26.24 15.74
C MET A 1 43.14 -25.08 14.95
N PRO A 2 42.67 -25.27 13.70
CA PRO A 2 41.94 -24.22 13.00
C PRO A 2 40.52 -24.18 13.60
N SER A 3 40.15 -23.05 14.21
CA SER A 3 38.81 -22.84 14.77
C SER A 3 37.78 -22.76 13.66
N GLU A 4 36.69 -23.48 13.90
CA GLU A 4 35.52 -23.69 13.06
C GLU A 4 34.91 -22.41 12.49
N TYR A 5 34.71 -22.45 11.18
CA TYR A 5 33.46 -22.19 10.45
C TYR A 5 32.61 -20.97 10.87
N THR A 6 32.47 -20.06 9.92
CA THR A 6 31.68 -18.82 9.97
C THR A 6 30.17 -19.12 9.96
N ASP A 7 29.58 -19.30 11.12
CA ASP A 7 28.12 -19.46 11.31
C ASP A 7 27.44 -18.13 11.62
N GLU A 8 27.42 -17.18 10.69
CA GLU A 8 26.65 -15.93 10.89
C GLU A 8 26.02 -15.38 9.58
N ILE A 9 25.93 -16.19 8.51
CA ILE A 9 25.06 -15.86 7.35
C ILE A 9 23.67 -16.49 7.57
N GLU A 10 23.20 -16.53 8.82
CA GLU A 10 21.83 -16.91 9.18
C GLU A 10 21.04 -15.69 9.69
N ASN A 11 21.22 -14.53 9.07
CA ASN A 11 20.45 -13.32 9.41
C ASN A 11 19.90 -12.58 8.19
N SER A 12 19.68 -13.27 7.08
CA SER A 12 18.99 -12.70 5.91
C SER A 12 17.47 -12.59 6.12
N SER A 13 16.90 -13.36 7.05
CA SER A 13 15.45 -13.46 7.27
C SER A 13 14.82 -12.22 7.95
N TYR A 14 15.59 -11.50 8.76
CA TYR A 14 15.09 -10.34 9.53
C TYR A 14 15.11 -9.03 8.74
N THR A 15 15.92 -8.92 7.69
CA THR A 15 16.04 -7.69 6.89
C THR A 15 14.83 -7.48 5.97
N TRP A 16 14.25 -8.54 5.40
CA TRP A 16 13.06 -8.43 4.54
C TRP A 16 11.81 -7.96 5.29
N ARG A 17 11.69 -8.29 6.59
CA ARG A 17 10.54 -7.87 7.40
C ARG A 17 10.56 -6.37 7.72
N ALA A 18 11.72 -5.71 7.70
CA ALA A 18 11.84 -4.29 7.99
C ALA A 18 11.41 -3.37 6.83
N PHE A 19 11.47 -3.83 5.58
CA PHE A 19 11.14 -2.99 4.40
C PHE A 19 9.64 -2.90 4.07
N SER A 20 8.77 -3.62 4.79
CA SER A 20 7.32 -3.59 4.54
C SER A 20 6.56 -2.52 5.33
N MET A 21 7.17 -1.86 6.33
CA MET A 21 6.51 -0.82 7.15
C MET A 21 6.57 0.60 6.55
N GLY A 22 6.88 0.75 5.27
CA GLY A 22 7.15 2.06 4.68
C GLY A 22 6.39 2.41 3.40
N ARG A 23 5.44 1.59 2.93
CA ARG A 23 4.66 1.99 1.75
C ARG A 23 3.63 3.05 2.16
N LYS A 24 4.04 4.31 2.17
CA LYS A 24 3.13 5.45 2.18
C LYS A 24 2.17 5.24 1.01
N SER A 25 0.91 4.97 1.34
CA SER A 25 -0.18 4.93 0.39
C SER A 25 -0.11 6.22 -0.44
N LYS A 26 -0.20 6.11 -1.77
CA LYS A 26 -0.21 7.26 -2.69
C LYS A 26 -1.21 8.34 -2.28
N TYR A 27 -2.27 7.93 -1.57
CA TYR A 27 -3.30 8.80 -1.03
C TYR A 27 -3.40 8.65 0.48
N SER A 28 -3.48 9.77 1.20
CA SER A 28 -3.80 9.83 2.63
C SER A 28 -5.25 9.37 2.90
N ALA A 29 -5.63 9.18 4.16
CA ALA A 29 -7.02 8.83 4.50
C ALA A 29 -8.00 9.92 4.10
N GLU A 30 -7.65 11.19 4.32
CA GLU A 30 -8.47 12.35 3.94
C GLU A 30 -8.65 12.45 2.42
N GLU A 31 -7.58 12.23 1.66
CA GLU A 31 -7.66 12.23 0.19
C GLU A 31 -8.56 11.10 -0.32
N LYS A 32 -8.51 9.92 0.31
CA LYS A 32 -9.41 8.80 -0.05
C LYS A 32 -10.88 9.17 0.15
N LEU A 33 -11.20 9.86 1.25
CA LEU A 33 -12.56 10.34 1.53
C LEU A 33 -13.02 11.38 0.51
N LEU A 34 -12.15 12.33 0.13
CA LEU A 34 -12.45 13.30 -0.92
C LEU A 34 -12.72 12.62 -2.26
N ILE A 35 -11.90 11.62 -2.61
CA ILE A 35 -12.09 10.83 -3.84
C ILE A 35 -13.42 10.08 -3.79
N LEU A 36 -13.79 9.46 -2.67
CA LEU A 36 -15.09 8.78 -2.50
C LEU A 36 -16.27 9.75 -2.63
N ASN A 37 -16.18 10.95 -2.04
CA ASN A 37 -17.20 11.97 -2.21
C ASN A 37 -17.32 12.43 -3.68
N GLU A 38 -16.20 12.53 -4.40
CA GLU A 38 -16.23 12.84 -5.84
C GLU A 38 -16.88 11.71 -6.64
N VAL A 39 -16.67 10.45 -6.25
CA VAL A 39 -17.34 9.29 -6.86
C VAL A 39 -18.86 9.40 -6.72
N LEU A 40 -19.36 9.80 -5.55
CA LEU A 40 -20.79 9.97 -5.31
C LEU A 40 -21.41 11.11 -6.15
N ARG A 41 -20.66 12.18 -6.41
CA ARG A 41 -21.13 13.36 -7.17
C ARG A 41 -21.01 13.18 -8.68
N ASN A 42 -19.86 12.71 -9.16
CA ASN A 42 -19.48 12.72 -10.57
C ASN A 42 -19.54 11.33 -11.22
N GLY A 43 -19.68 10.28 -10.41
CA GLY A 43 -19.69 8.89 -10.85
C GLY A 43 -18.31 8.24 -10.92
N ILE A 44 -18.29 6.91 -10.78
CA ILE A 44 -17.08 6.09 -10.67
C ILE A 44 -16.16 6.25 -11.90
N HIS A 45 -16.70 6.26 -13.12
CA HIS A 45 -15.89 6.27 -14.34
C HIS A 45 -15.03 7.53 -14.49
N LYS A 46 -15.57 8.72 -14.17
CA LYS A 46 -14.82 9.98 -14.24
C LYS A 46 -13.65 9.99 -13.24
N VAL A 47 -13.90 9.52 -12.03
CA VAL A 47 -12.87 9.47 -10.97
C VAL A 47 -11.77 8.47 -11.28
N ILE A 48 -12.11 7.28 -11.80
CA ILE A 48 -11.14 6.27 -12.23
C ILE A 48 -10.15 6.85 -13.24
N THR A 49 -10.67 7.54 -14.26
CA THR A 49 -9.82 8.14 -15.30
C THR A 49 -8.97 9.29 -14.75
N LYS A 50 -9.57 10.17 -13.93
CA LYS A 50 -8.90 11.35 -13.35
C LYS A 50 -7.74 10.96 -12.42
N TYR A 51 -7.97 10.04 -11.51
CA TYR A 51 -6.97 9.65 -10.50
C TYR A 51 -6.13 8.44 -10.90
N LYS A 52 -6.45 7.80 -12.04
CA LYS A 52 -5.85 6.53 -12.52
C LYS A 52 -5.92 5.45 -11.44
N ILE A 53 -7.07 5.35 -10.77
CA ILE A 53 -7.34 4.39 -9.69
C ILE A 53 -8.21 3.28 -10.23
N SER A 54 -7.94 2.03 -9.84
CA SER A 54 -8.78 0.90 -10.23
C SER A 54 -10.15 0.93 -9.54
N GLN A 55 -11.19 0.46 -10.22
CA GLN A 55 -12.52 0.32 -9.59
C GLN A 55 -12.48 -0.56 -8.34
N LYS A 56 -11.64 -1.61 -8.32
CA LYS A 56 -11.45 -2.49 -7.17
C LYS A 56 -10.91 -1.73 -5.96
N THR A 57 -10.00 -0.78 -6.18
CA THR A 57 -9.45 0.09 -5.13
C THR A 57 -10.54 0.99 -4.53
N ILE A 58 -11.37 1.61 -5.37
CA ILE A 58 -12.48 2.47 -4.92
C ILE A 58 -13.47 1.67 -4.08
N ARG A 59 -13.88 0.49 -4.56
CA ARG A 59 -14.76 -0.42 -3.79
C ARG A 59 -14.17 -0.83 -2.45
N ARG A 60 -12.85 -1.04 -2.40
CA ARG A 60 -12.18 -1.39 -1.15
C ARG A 60 -12.16 -0.20 -0.19
N TRP A 61 -11.99 1.02 -0.68
CA TRP A 61 -12.08 2.22 0.16
C TRP A 61 -13.49 2.46 0.67
N SER A 62 -14.53 2.27 -0.14
CA SER A 62 -15.93 2.43 0.29
C SER A 62 -16.40 1.39 1.31
N LEU A 63 -15.63 0.33 1.55
CA LEU A 63 -15.90 -0.66 2.60
C LEU A 63 -15.14 -0.36 3.89
N LEU A 64 -14.09 0.46 3.81
CA LEU A 64 -13.23 0.81 4.95
C LEU A 64 -13.59 2.16 5.56
N TYR A 65 -14.20 3.04 4.76
CA TYR A 65 -14.62 4.40 5.08
C TYR A 65 -16.08 4.57 4.70
#